data_AF-M1LJV0-F1
#
_entry.id   AF-M1LJV0-F1
#
_cell.length_a   1.000
_cell.length_b   1.000
_cell.length_c   1.000
_cell.angle_alpha   90.00
_cell.angle_beta   90.00
_cell.angle_gamma   90.00
#
_symmetry.space_group_name_H-M   'P 1'
#
loop_
_entity.id
_entity.type
_entity.pdbx_description
1 polymer ?
#
loop_
_entity_poly.entity_id
_entity_poly.type
_entity_poly.pdbx_seq_one_letter_code
_entity_poly.pdbx_strand_id
1 'polypeptide(L)'
;PIIASTNRGRDLIGVQNLMKKHQAVMGEMAQHEARVAAVKAAGTALRDAGHFAADEIAARLDHLGRQWAALQEKAQQRKQDLEDSLQAQQYFADANEAESWMREKEPMVNAQDYGKDEDSSEALLKKHEALLSDLEAFRNTIKSLKEQADACRQQESPAVDQSGKECVVALYDYAEKSPREVSMKRGDVLTLLNSNNK
;
A
#
# COMPACT_ATOMS: atom_id res chain seq x y z
N PRO A 1 -0.86 9.11 -17.28
CA PRO A 1 -2.08 9.26 -16.44
C PRO A 1 -1.79 8.83 -14.99
N ILE A 2 -2.12 9.67 -14.00
CA ILE A 2 -1.81 9.42 -12.57
C ILE A 2 -2.40 8.08 -12.09
N ILE A 3 -3.60 7.73 -12.55
CA ILE A 3 -4.30 6.48 -12.20
C ILE A 3 -3.57 5.23 -12.71
N ALA A 4 -2.84 5.32 -13.83
CA ALA A 4 -2.08 4.20 -14.39
C ALA A 4 -0.61 4.17 -13.92
N SER A 5 -0.21 5.08 -13.02
CA SER A 5 1.15 5.08 -12.49
C SER A 5 1.37 3.87 -11.60
N THR A 6 2.57 3.29 -11.66
CA THR A 6 3.03 2.22 -10.76
C THR A 6 3.93 2.75 -9.64
N ASN A 7 4.14 4.07 -9.57
CA ASN A 7 4.92 4.67 -8.49
C ASN A 7 4.11 4.61 -7.18
N ARG A 8 4.69 3.92 -6.19
CA ARG A 8 4.13 3.69 -4.85
C ARG A 8 4.77 4.56 -3.75
N GLY A 9 5.86 5.26 -4.02
CA GLY A 9 6.63 6.01 -3.01
C GLY A 9 7.80 5.18 -2.45
N ARG A 10 8.85 5.84 -1.96
CA ARG A 10 10.06 5.18 -1.42
C ARG A 10 10.30 5.45 0.06
N ASP A 11 9.56 6.41 0.62
CA ASP A 11 9.62 6.86 2.00
C ASP A 11 8.20 7.30 2.42
N LEU A 12 7.98 7.43 3.73
CA LEU A 12 6.67 7.77 4.30
C LEU A 12 6.10 9.07 3.70
N ILE A 13 6.93 10.10 3.58
CA ILE A 13 6.56 11.41 3.02
C ILE A 13 6.16 11.27 1.54
N GLY A 14 6.91 10.50 0.76
CA GLY A 14 6.64 10.25 -0.64
C GLY A 14 5.30 9.54 -0.85
N VAL A 15 4.99 8.51 -0.05
CA VAL A 15 3.71 7.82 -0.12
C VAL A 15 2.55 8.75 0.25
N GLN A 16 2.67 9.49 1.36
CA GLN A 16 1.65 10.46 1.79
C GLN A 16 1.34 11.51 0.72
N ASN A 17 2.37 12.02 0.04
CA ASN A 17 2.22 12.95 -1.07
C ASN A 17 1.50 12.31 -2.28
N LEU A 18 1.82 11.05 -2.60
CA LEU A 18 1.15 10.32 -3.67
C LEU A 18 -0.33 10.04 -3.34
N MET A 19 -0.64 9.70 -2.09
CA MET A 19 -2.02 9.54 -1.61
C MET A 19 -2.80 10.85 -1.73
N LYS A 20 -2.23 11.97 -1.30
CA LYS A 20 -2.87 13.29 -1.45
C LYS A 20 -3.16 13.63 -2.91
N LYS A 21 -2.23 13.35 -3.82
CA LYS A 21 -2.44 13.52 -5.27
C LYS A 21 -3.54 12.59 -5.79
N HIS A 22 -3.58 11.34 -5.34
CA HIS A 22 -4.61 10.39 -5.73
C HIS A 22 -6.01 10.83 -5.22
N GLN A 23 -6.09 11.35 -3.99
CA GLN A 23 -7.32 11.89 -3.41
C GLN A 23 -7.89 13.05 -4.25
N ALA A 24 -7.03 13.93 -4.77
CA ALA A 24 -7.45 15.01 -5.67
C ALA A 24 -8.09 14.44 -6.95
N VAL A 25 -7.46 13.44 -7.57
CA VAL A 25 -8.00 12.77 -8.76
C VAL A 25 -9.33 12.06 -8.46
N MET A 26 -9.49 11.43 -7.29
CA MET A 26 -10.76 10.84 -6.87
C MET A 26 -11.86 11.89 -6.72
N GLY A 27 -11.52 13.08 -6.22
CA GLY A 27 -12.45 14.22 -6.16
C GLY A 27 -12.90 14.67 -7.55
N GLU A 28 -11.97 14.79 -8.50
CA GLU A 28 -12.29 15.11 -9.89
C GLU A 28 -13.18 14.04 -10.53
N MET A 29 -12.87 12.75 -10.29
CA MET A 29 -13.70 11.65 -10.78
C MET A 29 -15.12 11.68 -10.22
N ALA A 30 -15.29 11.97 -8.93
CA ALA A 30 -16.60 12.11 -8.30
C ALA A 30 -17.41 13.28 -8.91
N GLN A 31 -16.74 14.40 -9.23
CA GLN A 31 -17.39 15.51 -9.95
C GLN A 31 -17.82 15.12 -11.36
N HIS A 32 -17.04 14.30 -12.06
CA HIS A 32 -17.35 13.82 -13.40
C HIS A 32 -18.42 12.72 -13.43
N GLU A 33 -18.62 11.99 -12.33
CA GLU A 33 -19.60 10.91 -12.24
C GLU A 33 -21.02 11.38 -12.56
N ALA A 34 -21.43 12.53 -12.00
CA ALA A 34 -22.74 13.13 -12.30
C ALA A 34 -22.90 13.48 -13.79
N ARG A 35 -21.83 13.94 -14.44
CA ARG A 35 -21.86 14.26 -15.88
C ARG A 35 -21.96 12.99 -16.73
N VAL A 36 -21.23 11.93 -16.38
CA VAL A 36 -21.32 10.64 -17.07
C VAL A 36 -22.72 10.04 -16.92
N ALA A 37 -23.31 10.12 -15.72
CA ALA A 37 -24.68 9.69 -15.47
C ALA A 37 -25.70 10.48 -16.31
N ALA A 38 -25.57 11.80 -16.37
CA ALA A 38 -26.45 12.66 -17.17
C ALA A 38 -26.36 12.34 -18.68
N VAL A 39 -25.15 12.15 -19.21
CA VAL A 39 -24.95 11.76 -20.62
C VAL A 39 -25.57 10.39 -20.90
N LYS A 40 -25.41 9.43 -19.98
CA LYS A 40 -26.05 8.12 -20.11
C LYS A 40 -27.57 8.23 -20.15
N ALA A 41 -28.17 8.98 -19.23
CA ALA A 41 -29.61 9.18 -19.14
C ALA A 41 -30.19 9.86 -20.40
N ALA A 42 -29.51 10.90 -20.90
CA ALA A 42 -29.92 11.59 -22.11
C ALA A 42 -29.83 10.68 -23.35
N GLY A 43 -28.75 9.90 -23.46
CA GLY A 43 -28.59 8.94 -24.56
C GLY A 43 -29.63 7.82 -24.52
N THR A 44 -29.95 7.28 -23.33
CA THR A 44 -31.02 6.28 -23.20
C THR A 44 -32.38 6.84 -23.60
N ALA A 45 -32.70 8.08 -23.20
CA ALA A 45 -33.95 8.72 -23.60
C ALA A 45 -34.06 8.90 -25.13
N LEU A 46 -32.98 9.31 -25.81
CA LEU A 46 -32.97 9.41 -27.28
C LEU A 46 -33.18 8.06 -27.96
N ARG A 47 -32.54 7.01 -27.45
CA ARG A 47 -32.72 5.64 -27.96
C ARG A 47 -34.18 5.20 -27.78
N ASP A 48 -34.74 5.40 -26.59
CA ASP A 48 -36.09 4.94 -26.24
C ASP A 48 -37.17 5.75 -26.99
N ALA A 49 -36.87 6.97 -27.41
CA ALA A 49 -37.70 7.78 -28.30
C ALA A 49 -37.64 7.36 -29.78
N GLY A 50 -36.90 6.30 -30.12
CA GLY A 50 -36.80 5.80 -31.50
C GLY A 50 -35.95 6.69 -32.42
N HIS A 51 -34.95 7.38 -31.89
CA HIS A 51 -34.06 8.22 -32.68
C HIS A 51 -33.40 7.42 -33.83
N PHE A 52 -33.26 8.03 -35.01
CA PHE A 52 -32.77 7.35 -36.22
C PHE A 52 -31.37 6.72 -36.06
N ALA A 53 -30.57 7.22 -35.12
CA ALA A 53 -29.24 6.72 -34.77
C ALA A 53 -29.21 5.91 -33.46
N ALA A 54 -30.33 5.30 -33.05
CA ALA A 54 -30.45 4.57 -31.78
C ALA A 54 -29.35 3.51 -31.57
N ASP A 55 -28.99 2.75 -32.61
CA ASP A 55 -27.95 1.73 -32.53
C ASP A 55 -26.55 2.33 -32.30
N GLU A 56 -26.24 3.45 -32.96
CA GLU A 56 -24.97 4.15 -32.75
C GLU A 56 -24.91 4.77 -31.35
N ILE A 57 -26.02 5.35 -30.87
CA ILE A 57 -26.14 5.89 -29.52
C ILE A 57 -25.91 4.77 -28.49
N ALA A 58 -26.55 3.62 -28.65
CA ALA A 58 -26.37 2.47 -27.77
C ALA A 58 -24.91 2.02 -27.70
N ALA A 59 -24.24 1.87 -28.85
CA ALA A 59 -22.82 1.48 -28.90
C ALA A 59 -21.91 2.49 -28.18
N ARG A 60 -22.16 3.79 -28.34
CA ARG A 60 -21.40 4.85 -27.67
C ARG A 60 -21.64 4.86 -26.15
N LEU A 61 -22.87 4.65 -25.70
CA LEU A 61 -23.21 4.55 -24.28
C LEU A 61 -22.53 3.36 -23.60
N ASP A 62 -22.55 2.20 -24.26
CA ASP A 62 -21.86 1.00 -23.76
C ASP A 62 -20.35 1.19 -23.71
N HIS A 63 -19.77 1.84 -24.72
CA HIS A 63 -18.35 2.17 -24.72
C HIS A 63 -17.98 3.11 -23.57
N LEU A 64 -18.74 4.20 -23.39
CA LEU A 64 -18.56 5.13 -22.27
C LEU A 64 -18.71 4.43 -20.91
N GLY A 65 -19.70 3.55 -20.78
CA GLY A 65 -19.93 2.77 -19.56
C GLY A 65 -18.75 1.88 -19.20
N ARG A 66 -18.22 1.13 -20.17
CA ARG A 66 -17.05 0.28 -19.98
C ARG A 66 -15.79 1.08 -19.64
N GLN A 67 -15.55 2.19 -20.34
CA GLN A 67 -14.39 3.05 -20.05
C GLN A 67 -14.46 3.66 -18.65
N TRP A 68 -15.65 4.13 -18.23
CA TRP A 68 -15.83 4.69 -16.89
C TRP A 68 -15.62 3.65 -15.80
N ALA A 69 -16.20 2.46 -15.94
CA ALA A 69 -16.02 1.36 -14.99
C ALA A 69 -14.54 0.94 -14.87
N ALA A 70 -13.85 0.77 -16.00
CA ALA A 70 -12.42 0.44 -16.01
C ALA A 70 -11.55 1.54 -15.38
N LEU A 71 -11.95 2.80 -15.49
CA LEU A 71 -11.26 3.91 -14.83
C LEU A 71 -11.44 3.86 -13.30
N GLN A 72 -12.67 3.61 -12.84
CA GLN A 72 -12.99 3.46 -11.41
C GLN A 72 -12.23 2.29 -10.78
N GLU A 73 -12.20 1.15 -11.47
CA GLU A 73 -11.44 -0.04 -11.02
C GLU A 73 -9.94 0.26 -10.87
N LYS A 74 -9.33 0.88 -11.89
CA LYS A 74 -7.91 1.27 -11.82
C LYS A 74 -7.63 2.29 -10.71
N ALA A 75 -8.56 3.21 -10.47
CA ALA A 75 -8.43 4.18 -9.39
C ALA A 75 -8.48 3.48 -8.02
N GLN A 76 -9.41 2.55 -7.83
CA GLN A 76 -9.52 1.76 -6.61
C GLN A 76 -8.29 0.86 -6.38
N GLN A 77 -7.78 0.21 -7.43
CA GLN A 77 -6.55 -0.58 -7.33
C GLN A 77 -5.36 0.30 -6.90
N ARG A 78 -5.21 1.48 -7.52
CA ARG A 78 -4.14 2.42 -7.15
C ARG A 78 -4.27 2.91 -5.71
N LYS A 79 -5.50 3.11 -5.23
CA LYS A 79 -5.75 3.47 -3.82
C LYS A 79 -5.20 2.39 -2.89
N GLN A 80 -5.57 1.14 -3.13
CA GLN A 80 -5.12 0.00 -2.34
C GLN A 80 -3.58 -0.08 -2.33
N ASP A 81 -2.95 -0.09 -3.50
CA ASP A 81 -1.48 -0.10 -3.64
C ASP A 81 -0.76 1.02 -2.84
N LEU A 82 -1.36 2.21 -2.74
CA LEU A 82 -0.80 3.32 -1.98
C LEU A 82 -1.06 3.19 -0.47
N GLU A 83 -2.20 2.65 -0.06
CA GLU A 83 -2.52 2.36 1.34
C GLU A 83 -1.58 1.29 1.90
N ASP A 84 -1.33 0.24 1.11
CA ASP A 84 -0.42 -0.83 1.51
C ASP A 84 1.04 -0.33 1.58
N SER A 85 1.44 0.48 0.59
CA SER A 85 2.75 1.13 0.64
C SER A 85 2.87 2.08 1.83
N LEU A 86 1.79 2.75 2.24
CA LEU A 86 1.80 3.63 3.40
C LEU A 86 2.04 2.82 4.67
N GLN A 87 1.32 1.72 4.82
CA GLN A 87 1.44 0.84 5.97
C GLN A 87 2.86 0.27 6.11
N ALA A 88 3.44 -0.21 5.01
CA ALA A 88 4.81 -0.71 5.00
C ALA A 88 5.83 0.39 5.38
N GLN A 89 5.70 1.59 4.81
CA GLN A 89 6.62 2.69 5.12
C GLN A 89 6.46 3.22 6.55
N GLN A 90 5.25 3.21 7.11
CA GLN A 90 5.02 3.54 8.51
C GLN A 90 5.71 2.53 9.43
N TYR A 91 5.54 1.24 9.15
CA TYR A 91 6.22 0.18 9.91
C TYR A 91 7.75 0.35 9.89
N PHE A 92 8.34 0.59 8.72
CA PHE A 92 9.80 0.79 8.64
C PHE A 92 10.26 2.05 9.38
N ALA A 93 9.49 3.14 9.34
CA ALA A 93 9.81 4.35 10.10
C ALA A 93 9.76 4.08 11.62
N ASP A 94 8.68 3.48 12.10
CA ASP A 94 8.47 3.14 13.51
C ASP A 94 9.53 2.13 14.00
N ALA A 95 9.91 1.16 13.17
CA ALA A 95 10.93 0.16 13.49
C ALA A 95 12.33 0.80 13.60
N ASN A 96 12.69 1.70 12.68
CA ASN A 96 13.95 2.44 12.75
C ASN A 96 14.02 3.34 14.00
N GLU A 97 12.91 3.98 14.38
CA GLU A 97 12.82 4.76 15.61
C GLU A 97 13.03 3.86 16.84
N ALA A 98 12.38 2.70 16.86
CA ALA A 98 12.55 1.72 17.92
C ALA A 98 14.00 1.21 18.04
N GLU A 99 14.65 0.90 16.92
CA GLU A 99 16.06 0.52 16.89
C GLU A 99 16.98 1.63 17.40
N SER A 100 16.74 2.87 16.97
CA SER A 100 17.50 4.04 17.44
C SER A 100 17.36 4.22 18.95
N TRP A 101 16.15 4.08 19.48
CA TRP A 101 15.88 4.18 20.92
C TRP A 101 16.58 3.08 21.71
N MET A 102 16.53 1.82 21.24
CA MET A 102 17.23 0.71 21.91
C MET A 102 18.73 0.95 21.96
N ARG A 103 19.32 1.43 20.86
CA ARG A 103 20.75 1.76 20.78
C ARG A 103 21.15 2.91 21.70
N GLU A 104 20.25 3.87 21.94
CA GLU A 104 20.47 4.96 22.90
C GLU A 104 20.47 4.47 24.36
N LYS A 105 19.59 3.51 24.69
CA LYS A 105 19.45 2.96 26.06
C LYS A 105 20.48 1.88 26.39
N GLU A 106 21.04 1.20 25.40
CA GLU A 106 22.01 0.11 25.58
C GLU A 106 23.22 0.46 26.49
N PRO A 107 23.86 1.65 26.39
CA PRO A 107 24.96 2.01 27.29
C PRO A 107 24.53 2.17 28.75
N MET A 108 23.29 2.58 29.02
CA MET A 108 22.77 2.77 30.38
C MET A 108 22.58 1.43 31.09
N VAL A 109 22.20 0.39 30.34
CA VAL A 109 22.05 -0.99 30.86
C VAL A 109 23.42 -1.62 31.11
N ASN A 110 24.40 -1.35 30.24
CA ASN A 110 25.74 -1.93 30.32
C ASN A 110 26.68 -1.20 31.30
N ALA A 111 26.23 -0.11 31.93
CA ALA A 111 27.03 0.62 32.90
C ALA A 111 27.30 -0.24 34.15
N GLN A 112 28.57 -0.50 34.44
CA GLN A 112 29.03 -1.23 35.63
C GLN A 112 29.46 -0.30 36.78
N ASP A 113 28.89 0.91 36.82
CA ASP A 113 29.09 1.85 37.94
C ASP A 113 28.05 1.56 39.03
N TYR A 114 28.53 1.25 40.23
CA TYR A 114 27.70 0.93 41.39
C TYR A 114 27.68 2.04 42.44
N GLY A 115 28.34 3.17 42.17
CA GLY A 115 28.51 4.23 43.15
C GLY A 115 29.67 3.95 44.11
N LYS A 116 30.23 5.03 44.64
CA LYS A 116 31.37 5.00 45.58
C LYS A 116 30.96 5.25 47.03
N ASP A 117 29.73 5.70 47.23
CA ASP A 117 29.13 6.10 48.50
C ASP A 117 27.60 5.92 48.42
N GLU A 118 26.92 6.07 49.56
CA GLU A 118 25.46 5.87 49.68
C GLU A 118 24.67 6.80 48.74
N ASP A 119 25.03 8.09 48.71
CA ASP A 119 24.36 9.09 47.87
C ASP A 119 24.48 8.77 46.37
N SER A 120 25.68 8.37 45.90
CA SER A 120 25.88 7.99 44.50
C SER A 120 25.17 6.69 44.14
N SER A 121 25.09 5.75 45.07
CA SER A 121 24.34 4.49 44.90
C SER A 121 22.83 4.75 44.81
N GLU A 122 22.28 5.62 45.67
CA GLU A 122 20.87 6.00 45.64
C GLU A 122 20.51 6.73 44.32
N ALA A 123 21.41 7.61 43.84
CA ALA A 123 21.22 8.30 42.57
C ALA A 123 21.21 7.32 41.38
N LEU A 124 22.07 6.29 41.39
CA LEU A 124 22.08 5.24 40.38
C LEU A 124 20.82 4.38 40.42
N LEU A 125 20.32 4.05 41.61
CA LEU A 125 19.04 3.33 41.77
C LEU A 125 17.87 4.11 41.16
N LYS A 126 17.75 5.41 41.43
CA LYS A 126 16.71 6.26 40.83
C LYS A 126 16.79 6.29 39.31
N LYS A 127 17.99 6.35 38.74
CA LYS A 127 18.19 6.27 37.28
C LYS A 127 17.76 4.91 36.73
N HIS A 128 18.06 3.83 37.44
CA HIS A 128 17.66 2.49 37.05
C HIS A 128 16.13 2.31 37.09
N GLU A 129 15.47 2.82 38.13
CA GLU A 129 14.00 2.82 38.21
C GLU A 129 13.35 3.59 37.06
N ALA A 130 13.90 4.77 36.72
CA ALA A 130 13.46 5.53 35.55
C ALA A 130 13.65 4.73 34.25
N LEU A 131 14.79 4.04 34.08
CA LEU A 131 15.04 3.18 32.93
C LEU A 131 14.06 2.01 32.84
N LEU A 132 13.72 1.36 33.96
CA LEU A 132 12.72 0.28 33.98
C LEU A 132 11.34 0.80 33.59
N SER A 133 10.96 1.98 34.05
CA SER A 133 9.71 2.64 33.63
C SER A 133 9.70 2.94 32.14
N ASP A 134 10.81 3.45 31.59
CA ASP A 134 10.98 3.70 30.16
C ASP A 134 10.85 2.40 29.34
N LEU A 135 11.51 1.31 29.78
CA LEU A 135 11.42 -0.02 29.14
C LEU A 135 10.00 -0.57 29.12
N GLU A 136 9.26 -0.42 30.22
CA GLU A 136 7.87 -0.87 30.30
C GLU A 136 6.94 -0.05 29.39
N ALA A 137 7.17 1.26 29.28
CA ALA A 137 6.45 2.09 28.32
C ALA A 137 6.76 1.67 26.87
N PHE A 138 8.04 1.40 26.56
CA PHE A 138 8.49 0.99 25.23
C PHE A 138 7.98 -0.39 24.81
N ARG A 139 7.65 -1.28 25.76
CA ARG A 139 6.96 -2.56 25.48
C ARG A 139 5.72 -2.37 24.63
N ASN A 140 4.96 -1.29 24.86
CA ASN A 140 3.76 -0.99 24.09
C ASN A 140 4.08 -0.65 22.63
N THR A 141 5.17 0.08 22.38
CA THR A 141 5.67 0.39 21.03
C THR A 141 6.05 -0.89 20.28
N ILE A 142 6.79 -1.80 20.93
CA ILE A 142 7.14 -3.10 20.33
C ILE A 142 5.91 -3.95 20.03
N LYS A 143 4.91 -3.94 20.92
CA LYS A 143 3.64 -4.63 20.69
C LYS A 143 2.91 -4.06 19.48
N SER A 144 2.82 -2.74 19.38
CA SER A 144 2.21 -2.06 18.22
C SER A 144 2.94 -2.38 16.91
N LEU A 145 4.27 -2.35 16.92
CA LEU A 145 5.10 -2.73 15.77
C LEU A 145 4.84 -4.17 15.31
N LYS A 146 4.67 -5.10 16.26
CA LYS A 146 4.34 -6.49 15.94
C LYS A 146 2.96 -6.61 15.30
N GLU A 147 1.96 -5.92 15.85
CA GLU A 147 0.61 -5.89 15.30
C GLU A 147 0.58 -5.28 13.89
N GLN A 148 1.33 -4.20 13.66
CA GLN A 148 1.52 -3.59 12.34
C GLN A 148 2.21 -4.56 11.36
N ALA A 149 3.26 -5.27 11.78
CA ALA A 149 3.96 -6.24 10.94
C ALA A 149 3.07 -7.41 10.52
N ASP A 150 2.26 -7.94 11.45
CA ASP A 150 1.30 -9.00 11.16
C ASP A 150 0.22 -8.53 10.17
N ALA A 151 -0.20 -7.27 10.27
CA ALA A 151 -1.14 -6.66 9.33
C ALA A 151 -0.51 -6.37 7.95
N CYS A 152 0.79 -6.10 7.86
CA CYS A 152 1.51 -5.85 6.60
C CYS A 152 1.68 -7.12 5.72
N ARG A 153 1.50 -8.33 6.25
CA ARG A 153 1.77 -9.60 5.56
C ARG A 153 0.90 -9.88 4.31
N GLN A 154 -0.12 -9.08 4.02
CA GLN A 154 -1.00 -9.30 2.85
C GLN A 154 -0.44 -8.82 1.50
N GLN A 155 0.75 -8.22 1.43
CA GLN A 155 1.38 -7.88 0.16
C GLN A 155 2.83 -8.35 0.10
N GLU A 156 2.99 -9.58 -0.35
CA GLU A 156 4.29 -10.17 -0.64
C GLU A 156 5.02 -9.30 -1.69
N SER A 157 6.14 -8.73 -1.25
CA SER A 157 7.25 -8.42 -2.16
C SER A 157 7.63 -9.70 -2.89
N PRO A 158 8.12 -9.65 -4.14
CA PRO A 158 8.46 -10.86 -4.88
C PRO A 158 9.37 -11.75 -4.04
N ALA A 159 8.88 -12.91 -3.63
CA ALA A 159 9.69 -13.86 -2.85
C ALA A 159 10.73 -14.45 -3.79
N VAL A 160 12.00 -14.41 -3.41
CA VAL A 160 13.06 -15.05 -4.19
C VAL A 160 12.95 -16.56 -3.96
N ASP A 161 12.68 -17.34 -5.01
CA ASP A 161 12.64 -18.80 -4.91
C ASP A 161 14.04 -19.37 -4.58
N GLN A 162 14.10 -20.68 -4.27
CA GLN A 162 15.36 -21.39 -3.98
C GLN A 162 16.39 -21.31 -5.14
N SER A 163 15.97 -20.84 -6.31
CA SER A 163 16.79 -20.64 -7.51
C SER A 163 17.15 -19.17 -7.77
N GLY A 164 16.86 -18.25 -6.86
CA GLY A 164 17.24 -16.85 -6.99
C GLY A 164 16.31 -16.01 -7.87
N LYS A 165 15.13 -16.53 -8.27
CA LYS A 165 14.19 -15.83 -9.14
C LYS A 165 13.04 -15.21 -8.35
N GLU A 166 12.69 -13.98 -8.70
CA GLU A 166 11.58 -13.24 -8.10
C GLU A 166 10.25 -13.95 -8.40
N CYS A 167 9.45 -14.25 -7.39
CA CYS A 167 8.15 -14.88 -7.52
C CYS A 167 7.03 -13.98 -7.01
N VAL A 168 5.91 -13.90 -7.73
CA VAL A 168 4.74 -13.09 -7.38
C VAL A 168 3.48 -13.95 -7.39
N VAL A 169 2.52 -13.62 -6.53
CA VAL A 169 1.21 -14.29 -6.50
C VAL A 169 0.23 -13.58 -7.43
N ALA A 170 -0.52 -14.34 -8.22
CA ALA A 170 -1.59 -13.83 -9.06
C ALA A 170 -2.74 -13.30 -8.18
N LEU A 171 -2.99 -11.98 -8.25
CA LEU A 171 -4.06 -11.35 -7.49
C LEU A 171 -5.45 -11.56 -8.11
N TYR A 172 -5.50 -11.90 -9.39
CA TYR A 172 -6.71 -12.04 -10.20
C TYR A 172 -6.58 -13.21 -11.18
N ASP A 173 -7.72 -13.75 -11.61
CA ASP A 173 -7.77 -14.67 -12.74
C ASP A 173 -7.43 -13.90 -14.03
N TYR A 174 -6.51 -14.43 -14.82
CA TYR A 174 -6.09 -13.87 -16.11
C TYR A 174 -6.06 -14.98 -17.16
N ALA A 175 -6.63 -14.73 -18.34
CA ALA A 175 -6.58 -15.67 -19.46
C ALA A 175 -6.40 -14.88 -20.77
N GLU A 176 -5.28 -15.11 -21.46
CA GLU A 176 -4.98 -14.45 -22.73
C GLU A 176 -5.34 -15.36 -23.92
N LYS A 177 -6.13 -14.84 -24.87
CA LYS A 177 -6.51 -15.55 -26.12
C LYS A 177 -5.43 -15.39 -27.21
N SER A 178 -4.18 -15.69 -26.85
CA SER A 178 -2.99 -15.64 -27.71
C SER A 178 -2.60 -17.06 -28.15
N PRO A 179 -1.85 -17.25 -29.27
CA PRO A 179 -1.38 -18.58 -29.71
C PRO A 179 -0.54 -19.35 -28.67
N ARG A 180 -0.07 -18.69 -27.61
CA ARG A 180 0.39 -19.34 -26.38
C ARG A 180 -0.72 -19.14 -25.37
N GLU A 181 -1.58 -20.14 -25.20
CA GLU A 181 -2.62 -20.10 -24.18
C GLU A 181 -1.94 -19.99 -22.81
N VAL A 182 -2.05 -18.83 -22.16
CA VAL A 182 -1.59 -18.61 -20.80
C VAL A 182 -2.80 -18.23 -19.97
N SER A 183 -3.10 -19.05 -18.98
CA SER A 183 -4.11 -18.78 -17.96
C SER A 183 -3.47 -18.82 -16.58
N MET A 184 -3.80 -17.86 -15.74
CA MET A 184 -3.39 -17.77 -14.35
C MET A 184 -4.65 -17.64 -13.50
N LYS A 185 -4.71 -18.36 -12.39
CA LYS A 185 -5.79 -18.23 -11.41
C LYS A 185 -5.30 -17.41 -10.22
N ARG A 186 -6.24 -16.73 -9.58
CA ARG A 186 -6.02 -16.06 -8.30
C ARG A 186 -5.39 -17.04 -7.30
N GLY A 187 -4.25 -16.65 -6.75
CA GLY A 187 -3.47 -17.45 -5.81
C GLY A 187 -2.32 -18.24 -6.44
N ASP A 188 -2.20 -18.28 -7.77
CA ASP A 188 -1.08 -18.94 -8.43
C ASP A 188 0.24 -18.19 -8.15
N VAL A 189 1.29 -18.91 -7.76
CA VAL A 189 2.64 -18.34 -7.60
C VAL A 189 3.36 -18.41 -8.94
N LEU A 190 3.91 -17.29 -9.40
CA LEU A 190 4.52 -17.12 -10.71
C LEU A 190 5.93 -16.60 -10.57
N THR A 191 6.85 -17.12 -11.38
CA THR A 191 8.19 -16.58 -11.45
C THR A 191 8.26 -15.44 -12.46
N LEU A 192 8.75 -14.27 -12.04
CA LEU A 192 9.04 -13.14 -12.91
C LEU A 192 10.27 -13.46 -13.77
N LEU A 193 10.09 -13.46 -15.08
CA LEU A 193 11.20 -13.56 -16.03
C LEU A 193 11.70 -12.15 -16.34
N ASN A 194 12.82 -11.76 -15.76
CA ASN A 194 13.45 -10.47 -16.05
C ASN A 194 13.94 -10.43 -17.51
N SER A 195 13.58 -9.40 -18.26
CA SER A 195 13.91 -9.23 -19.69
C SER A 195 15.39 -8.88 -19.98
N ASN A 196 16.27 -8.94 -18.98
CA ASN A 196 17.68 -8.52 -19.10
C ASN A 196 18.65 -9.64 -19.51
N ASN A 197 18.18 -10.78 -20.02
CA ASN A 197 19.03 -11.74 -20.73
C ASN A 197 18.93 -11.54 -22.25
N LYS A 198 19.57 -10.48 -22.74
CA LYS A 198 20.11 -10.41 -24.10
C LYS A 198 21.60 -10.14 -24.04
#